data_AF-Q3SFQ7-F1
#
_entry.id   AF-Q3SFQ7-F1
#
_cell.length_a   1.000
_cell.length_b   1.000
_cell.length_c   1.000
_cell.angle_alpha   90.00
_cell.angle_beta   90.00
_cell.angle_gamma   90.00
#
_symmetry.space_group_name_H-M   'P 1'
#
loop_
_entity.id
_entity.type
_entity.pdbx_description
1 polymer ?
#
loop_
_entity_poly.entity_id
_entity_poly.type
_entity_poly.pdbx_seq_one_letter_code
_entity_poly.pdbx_strand_id
1 'polypeptide(L)'
;MSLCFKRLAASLALAAAGGAAHAAGYALIEQNASGLGNAYAGQAAAASDASTIYFNPAGMTRLPDRQIVVAGHLIKPRAEFSGTSSAGVTGGQGGDAGDWAFVPNAYVAMRLTPDLHLGLGLNSPFGLKTEYEPEWIGRYQAIESELKTINLNPSVAYKLSETFSVGAGLNIQWIEATLTHRQPLGPPPFPAPLLKIKGDDYGWGYNLGALWQATPATRIGVSYRSEVDYTLEGTSSTSDPVVNPLNGPVTAEVTLPDSASLSLFHTLSPQWDLLADVSWTGWSDFDDLPIRGTVDSTTIENWSDSLRYSLGATWHANEKWSLRGGIAYDEAPVSDRYRTPRIPDGARTWVALGGQYRVSKRSALDFGYAHLFVNDPGLQPSTTTLDGEYDSAVDIVSAQFTLNF
;
A
#
# COMPACT_ATOMS: atom_id res chain seq x y z
N MET A 1 35.28 -11.18 -21.82
CA MET A 1 34.14 -11.42 -20.90
C MET A 1 34.26 -10.67 -19.56
N SER A 2 35.46 -10.42 -19.02
CA SER A 2 35.65 -9.68 -17.74
C SER A 2 35.39 -8.16 -17.80
N LEU A 3 35.54 -7.52 -18.97
CA LEU A 3 35.41 -6.05 -19.10
C LEU A 3 33.96 -5.53 -19.14
N CYS A 4 33.01 -6.29 -19.70
CA CYS A 4 31.59 -5.91 -19.69
C CYS A 4 30.98 -5.98 -18.29
N PHE A 5 31.36 -6.98 -17.50
CA PHE A 5 30.82 -7.18 -16.15
C PHE A 5 31.23 -6.04 -15.19
N LYS A 6 32.46 -5.53 -15.34
CA LYS A 6 32.96 -4.40 -14.56
C LYS A 6 32.31 -3.06 -14.95
N ARG A 7 31.90 -2.90 -16.22
CA ARG A 7 31.19 -1.69 -16.69
C ARG A 7 29.72 -1.70 -16.26
N LEU A 8 29.08 -2.87 -16.19
CA LEU A 8 27.71 -3.02 -15.68
C LEU A 8 27.64 -2.82 -14.16
N ALA A 9 28.60 -3.37 -13.41
CA ALA A 9 28.69 -3.14 -11.96
C ALA A 9 29.03 -1.67 -11.61
N ALA A 10 29.87 -1.01 -12.42
CA ALA A 10 30.17 0.41 -12.24
C ALA A 10 29.01 1.34 -12.61
N SER A 11 28.13 0.97 -13.55
CA SER A 11 26.93 1.75 -13.87
C SER A 11 25.80 1.55 -12.85
N LEU A 12 25.66 0.35 -12.28
CA LEU A 12 24.80 0.09 -11.11
C LEU A 12 25.29 0.82 -9.85
N ALA A 13 26.61 0.94 -9.65
CA ALA A 13 27.19 1.66 -8.52
C ALA A 13 27.13 3.20 -8.67
N LEU A 14 27.13 3.74 -9.89
CA LEU A 14 26.97 5.19 -10.12
C LEU A 14 25.50 5.65 -10.12
N ALA A 15 24.53 4.76 -10.31
CA ALA A 15 23.11 5.07 -10.13
C ALA A 15 22.70 5.18 -8.64
N ALA A 16 23.54 4.68 -7.72
CA ALA A 16 23.29 4.72 -6.28
C ALA A 16 23.77 6.03 -5.60
N ALA A 17 24.22 7.03 -6.36
CA ALA A 17 24.90 8.22 -5.82
C ALA A 17 24.14 9.55 -6.01
N GLY A 18 22.83 9.52 -6.25
CA GLY A 18 22.01 10.74 -6.37
C GLY A 18 20.76 10.70 -5.52
N GLY A 19 20.68 11.59 -4.52
CA GLY A 19 19.44 12.10 -3.92
C GLY A 19 18.51 11.09 -3.23
N ALA A 20 18.54 11.09 -1.90
CA ALA A 20 17.61 10.34 -1.06
C ALA A 20 16.21 10.99 -1.02
N ALA A 21 15.16 10.16 -1.05
CA ALA A 21 13.89 10.24 -0.29
C ALA A 21 12.69 9.77 -1.13
N HIS A 22 12.37 8.46 -1.13
CA HIS A 22 11.23 7.95 -1.88
C HIS A 22 10.45 6.67 -1.27
N ALA A 23 9.14 6.71 -0.90
CA ALA A 23 8.21 5.90 -0.06
C ALA A 23 6.69 5.73 -0.49
N ALA A 24 5.98 4.61 -0.35
CA ALA A 24 4.60 4.45 -0.92
C ALA A 24 3.36 5.11 -0.21
N GLY A 25 3.50 6.05 0.72
CA GLY A 25 2.35 6.65 1.41
C GLY A 25 1.50 5.63 2.21
N TYR A 26 0.17 5.77 2.17
CA TYR A 26 -0.80 4.86 2.82
C TYR A 26 -1.48 3.87 1.85
N ALA A 27 -0.92 3.70 0.64
CA ALA A 27 -1.35 2.64 -0.28
C ALA A 27 -0.81 1.27 0.18
N LEU A 28 -1.62 0.23 0.02
CA LEU A 28 -1.30 -1.14 0.38
C LEU A 28 -1.25 -2.02 -0.87
N ILE A 29 -0.08 -2.57 -1.17
CA ILE A 29 0.13 -3.50 -2.30
C ILE A 29 -0.11 -4.96 -1.89
N GLU A 30 -0.35 -5.22 -0.60
CA GLU A 30 -0.57 -6.52 0.02
C GLU A 30 -1.90 -7.19 -0.37
N GLN A 31 -2.04 -7.49 -1.67
CA GLN A 31 -3.27 -8.01 -2.28
C GLN A 31 -3.15 -9.48 -2.73
N ASN A 32 -1.98 -10.09 -2.53
CA ASN A 32 -1.74 -11.52 -2.60
C ASN A 32 -0.43 -11.88 -1.87
N ALA A 33 -0.31 -13.11 -1.36
CA ALA A 33 0.95 -13.55 -0.73
C ALA A 33 1.96 -14.02 -1.78
N SER A 34 1.47 -14.43 -2.95
CA SER A 34 2.31 -14.92 -4.05
C SER A 34 3.20 -13.79 -4.60
N GLY A 35 2.70 -12.56 -4.66
CA GLY A 35 3.46 -11.36 -5.04
C GLY A 35 4.41 -10.87 -3.95
N LEU A 36 4.12 -11.06 -2.66
CA LEU A 36 5.06 -10.63 -1.62
C LEU A 36 6.44 -11.26 -1.83
N GLY A 37 6.50 -12.55 -2.13
CA GLY A 37 7.76 -13.28 -2.30
C GLY A 37 8.66 -12.80 -3.43
N ASN A 38 8.15 -11.99 -4.38
CA ASN A 38 8.95 -11.37 -5.44
C ASN A 38 8.89 -9.83 -5.41
N ALA A 39 8.62 -9.26 -4.23
CA ALA A 39 8.46 -7.82 -4.04
C ALA A 39 7.43 -7.20 -4.99
N TYR A 40 6.34 -7.92 -5.28
CA TYR A 40 5.28 -7.53 -6.19
C TYR A 40 5.77 -7.14 -7.60
N ALA A 41 6.86 -7.77 -8.07
CA ALA A 41 7.33 -7.57 -9.43
C ALA A 41 6.39 -8.24 -10.44
N GLY A 42 6.12 -7.54 -11.54
CA GLY A 42 5.38 -8.02 -12.71
C GLY A 42 3.91 -8.37 -12.48
N GLN A 43 3.25 -7.88 -11.43
CA GLN A 43 1.92 -8.34 -11.03
C GLN A 43 0.83 -8.10 -12.08
N ALA A 44 0.88 -7.01 -12.84
CA ALA A 44 -0.07 -6.77 -13.92
C ALA A 44 0.14 -7.71 -15.13
N ALA A 45 1.29 -8.38 -15.24
CA ALA A 45 1.59 -9.34 -16.31
C ALA A 45 1.53 -10.81 -15.84
N ALA A 46 1.74 -11.07 -14.55
CA ALA A 46 1.95 -12.39 -13.98
C ALA A 46 0.73 -13.30 -14.11
N ALA A 47 -0.48 -12.78 -13.86
CA ALA A 47 -1.76 -13.50 -13.96
C ALA A 47 -1.69 -14.95 -13.43
N SER A 48 -1.10 -15.11 -12.24
CA SER A 48 -0.76 -16.43 -11.67
C SER A 48 -1.93 -17.09 -10.95
N ASP A 49 -2.84 -16.28 -10.40
CA ASP A 49 -4.03 -16.72 -9.67
C ASP A 49 -5.11 -15.62 -9.69
N ALA A 50 -6.24 -15.87 -9.02
CA ALA A 50 -7.43 -15.01 -9.02
C ALA A 50 -7.20 -13.62 -8.42
N SER A 51 -6.12 -13.41 -7.65
CA SER A 51 -5.71 -12.06 -7.20
C SER A 51 -5.37 -11.13 -8.37
N THR A 52 -5.16 -11.66 -9.58
CA THR A 52 -5.05 -10.85 -10.81
C THR A 52 -6.24 -9.92 -11.00
N ILE A 53 -7.42 -10.20 -10.41
CA ILE A 53 -8.57 -9.29 -10.39
C ILE A 53 -8.16 -7.89 -9.90
N TYR A 54 -7.35 -7.81 -8.84
CA TYR A 54 -6.85 -6.55 -8.31
C TYR A 54 -5.78 -5.93 -9.21
N PHE A 55 -4.76 -6.70 -9.59
CA PHE A 55 -3.58 -6.17 -10.27
C PHE A 55 -3.81 -5.89 -11.76
N ASN A 56 -4.54 -6.76 -12.46
CA ASN A 56 -4.93 -6.61 -13.86
C ASN A 56 -6.07 -7.59 -14.20
N PRO A 57 -7.34 -7.13 -14.28
CA PRO A 57 -8.48 -8.02 -14.54
C PRO A 57 -8.36 -8.79 -15.87
N ALA A 58 -7.65 -8.28 -16.87
CA ALA A 58 -7.40 -9.01 -18.13
C ALA A 58 -6.71 -10.36 -17.92
N GLY A 59 -5.92 -10.48 -16.85
CA GLY A 59 -5.24 -11.72 -16.45
C GLY A 59 -6.19 -12.88 -16.13
N MET A 60 -7.47 -12.62 -15.82
CA MET A 60 -8.47 -13.67 -15.58
C MET A 60 -8.61 -14.63 -16.77
N THR A 61 -8.37 -14.16 -17.99
CA THR A 61 -8.42 -14.96 -19.22
C THR A 61 -7.37 -16.09 -19.29
N ARG A 62 -6.39 -16.08 -18.37
CA ARG A 62 -5.37 -17.13 -18.23
C ARG A 62 -5.64 -18.13 -17.12
N LEU A 63 -6.68 -17.89 -16.31
CA LEU A 63 -6.97 -18.73 -15.15
C LEU A 63 -7.74 -20.00 -15.55
N PRO A 64 -7.70 -21.05 -14.70
CA PRO A 64 -8.60 -22.19 -14.84
C PRO A 64 -10.08 -21.80 -14.77
N ASP A 65 -10.96 -22.74 -15.11
CA ASP A 65 -12.42 -22.52 -15.18
C ASP A 65 -13.01 -21.88 -13.93
N ARG A 66 -12.54 -22.29 -12.75
CA ARG A 66 -12.95 -21.73 -11.47
C ARG A 66 -11.77 -21.75 -10.52
N GLN A 67 -11.54 -20.63 -9.86
CA GLN A 67 -10.49 -20.51 -8.88
C GLN A 67 -10.93 -19.62 -7.72
N ILE A 68 -10.58 -20.02 -6.51
CA ILE A 68 -10.69 -19.20 -5.30
C ILE A 68 -9.28 -19.00 -4.75
N VAL A 69 -9.02 -17.77 -4.28
CA VAL A 69 -7.82 -17.38 -3.55
C VAL A 69 -8.26 -16.72 -2.25
N VAL A 70 -7.61 -17.07 -1.16
CA VAL A 70 -7.73 -16.35 0.13
C VAL A 70 -6.31 -16.13 0.65
N ALA A 71 -5.98 -14.90 1.02
CA ALA A 71 -4.71 -14.56 1.63
C ALA A 71 -4.88 -13.69 2.87
N GLY A 72 -3.83 -13.68 3.69
CA GLY A 72 -3.71 -12.82 4.84
C GLY A 72 -2.27 -12.32 4.98
N HIS A 73 -2.16 -11.07 5.40
CA HIS A 73 -0.92 -10.32 5.53
C HIS A 73 -0.82 -9.80 6.96
N LEU A 74 0.27 -10.14 7.65
CA LEU A 74 0.65 -9.53 8.92
C LEU A 74 1.74 -8.51 8.62
N ILE A 75 1.44 -7.24 8.88
CA ILE A 75 2.32 -6.10 8.61
C ILE A 75 2.70 -5.52 9.97
N LYS A 76 3.99 -5.43 10.25
CA LYS A 76 4.54 -4.74 11.43
C LYS A 76 5.41 -3.58 10.98
N PRO A 77 4.84 -2.37 10.85
CA PRO A 77 5.65 -1.16 10.77
C PRO A 77 6.31 -0.91 12.14
N ARG A 78 7.48 -0.29 12.09
CA ARG A 78 8.17 0.35 13.20
C ARG A 78 8.34 1.82 12.83
N ALA A 79 8.06 2.72 13.76
CA ALA A 79 8.24 4.15 13.59
C ALA A 79 8.56 4.78 14.95
N GLU A 80 9.84 4.93 15.26
CA GLU A 80 10.32 5.51 16.51
C GLU A 80 10.83 6.93 16.29
N PHE A 81 10.16 7.93 16.85
CA PHE A 81 10.58 9.32 16.72
C PHE A 81 11.76 9.64 17.63
N SER A 82 12.68 10.48 17.16
CA SER A 82 13.73 11.10 17.96
C SER A 82 13.87 12.57 17.59
N GLY A 83 13.59 13.46 18.53
CA GLY A 83 13.70 14.89 18.27
C GLY A 83 13.27 15.78 19.42
N THR A 84 12.86 16.99 19.06
CA THR A 84 12.43 18.04 19.98
C THR A 84 11.10 18.66 19.54
N SER A 85 10.46 19.41 20.44
CA SER A 85 9.27 20.22 20.12
C SER A 85 9.60 21.70 20.27
N SER A 86 9.42 22.48 19.20
CA SER A 86 9.59 23.94 19.19
C SER A 86 8.54 24.67 20.03
N ALA A 87 7.43 24.01 20.36
CA ALA A 87 6.38 24.52 21.24
C ALA A 87 6.72 24.37 22.75
N GLY A 88 7.91 23.86 23.09
CA GLY A 88 8.34 23.69 24.49
C GLY A 88 7.58 22.57 25.22
N VAL A 89 6.97 21.66 24.47
CA VAL A 89 6.21 20.54 25.01
C VAL A 89 7.19 19.51 25.59
N THR A 90 7.09 19.24 26.88
CA THR A 90 7.86 18.19 27.56
C THR A 90 7.13 16.85 27.50
N GLY A 91 7.86 15.73 27.51
CA GLY A 91 7.31 14.38 27.46
C GLY A 91 8.32 13.36 26.94
N GLY A 92 7.85 12.13 26.73
CA GLY A 92 8.61 11.09 26.01
C GLY A 92 8.60 11.30 24.50
N GLN A 93 9.35 10.46 23.78
CA GLN A 93 9.44 10.52 22.32
C GLN A 93 8.29 9.80 21.59
N GLY A 94 7.40 9.11 22.32
CA GLY A 94 6.18 8.50 21.74
C GLY A 94 6.25 6.99 21.55
N GLY A 95 7.40 6.37 21.80
CA GLY A 95 7.59 4.93 21.63
C GLY A 95 7.66 4.52 20.15
N ASP A 96 7.46 3.22 19.90
CA ASP A 96 7.22 2.71 18.54
C ASP A 96 5.76 2.96 18.17
N ALA A 97 5.53 3.90 17.24
CA ALA A 97 4.20 4.26 16.80
C ALA A 97 3.58 3.25 15.84
N GLY A 98 4.35 2.27 15.35
CA GLY A 98 3.84 1.21 14.49
C GLY A 98 3.22 0.07 15.30
N ASP A 99 2.09 -0.47 14.83
CA ASP A 99 1.43 -1.62 15.45
C ASP A 99 1.13 -2.72 14.41
N TRP A 100 0.93 -3.95 14.86
CA TRP A 100 0.54 -5.05 14.00
C TRP A 100 -0.80 -4.77 13.30
N ALA A 101 -0.79 -4.89 11.98
CA ALA A 101 -1.99 -4.88 11.16
C ALA A 101 -2.19 -6.24 10.48
N PHE A 102 -3.43 -6.72 10.46
CA PHE A 102 -3.83 -7.87 9.67
C PHE A 102 -4.68 -7.41 8.48
N VAL A 103 -4.21 -7.66 7.26
CA VAL A 103 -4.89 -7.29 6.02
C VAL A 103 -5.30 -8.59 5.30
N PRO A 104 -6.60 -8.94 5.27
CA PRO A 104 -7.08 -10.08 4.50
C PRO A 104 -7.46 -9.68 3.07
N ASN A 105 -7.35 -10.61 2.13
CA ASN A 105 -7.96 -10.49 0.81
C ASN A 105 -8.50 -11.84 0.34
N ALA A 106 -9.52 -11.79 -0.53
CA ALA A 106 -10.15 -12.95 -1.11
C ALA A 106 -10.60 -12.67 -2.53
N TYR A 107 -10.49 -13.66 -3.40
CA TYR A 107 -10.82 -13.56 -4.81
C TYR A 107 -11.50 -14.83 -5.30
N VAL A 108 -12.47 -14.67 -6.19
CA VAL A 108 -13.05 -15.76 -6.97
C VAL A 108 -13.08 -15.36 -8.43
N ALA A 109 -12.60 -16.25 -9.30
CA ALA A 109 -12.66 -16.10 -10.75
C ALA A 109 -13.41 -17.29 -11.36
N MET A 110 -14.19 -17.03 -12.40
CA MET A 110 -14.89 -18.04 -13.17
C MET A 110 -14.85 -17.74 -14.67
N ARG A 111 -14.65 -18.77 -15.48
CA ARG A 111 -14.82 -18.72 -16.93
C ARG A 111 -16.29 -18.97 -17.27
N LEU A 112 -16.97 -17.96 -17.82
CA LEU A 112 -18.38 -18.06 -18.22
C LEU A 112 -18.52 -18.63 -19.64
N THR A 113 -17.66 -18.19 -20.56
CA THR A 113 -17.51 -18.71 -21.93
C THR A 113 -16.02 -18.86 -22.24
N PRO A 114 -15.60 -19.46 -23.38
CA PRO A 114 -14.18 -19.54 -23.73
C PRO A 114 -13.45 -18.19 -23.71
N ASP A 115 -14.17 -17.09 -23.98
CA ASP A 115 -13.59 -15.75 -24.09
C ASP A 115 -13.97 -14.83 -22.93
N LEU A 116 -15.09 -15.08 -22.25
CA LEU A 116 -15.63 -14.21 -21.19
C LEU A 116 -15.40 -14.81 -19.80
N HIS A 117 -14.74 -14.02 -18.94
CA HIS A 117 -14.43 -14.38 -17.56
C HIS A 117 -15.03 -13.35 -16.60
N LEU A 118 -15.51 -13.82 -15.45
CA LEU A 118 -16.04 -13.01 -14.37
C LEU A 118 -15.18 -13.20 -13.12
N GLY A 119 -15.05 -12.13 -12.34
CA GLY A 119 -14.31 -12.14 -11.09
C GLY A 119 -15.00 -11.32 -10.01
N LEU A 120 -14.72 -11.66 -8.76
CA LEU A 120 -15.07 -10.87 -7.61
C LEU A 120 -13.88 -10.86 -6.65
N GLY A 121 -13.40 -9.68 -6.30
CA GLY A 121 -12.38 -9.47 -5.27
C GLY A 121 -12.93 -8.77 -4.03
N LEU A 122 -12.40 -9.12 -2.87
CA LEU A 122 -12.56 -8.40 -1.60
C LEU A 122 -11.15 -8.11 -1.07
N ASN A 123 -10.81 -6.84 -0.89
CA ASN A 123 -9.44 -6.41 -0.54
C ASN A 123 -9.42 -5.07 0.22
N SER A 124 -8.22 -4.58 0.57
CA SER A 124 -7.99 -3.30 1.24
C SER A 124 -6.85 -2.55 0.54
N PRO A 125 -7.15 -1.69 -0.45
CA PRO A 125 -6.13 -1.00 -1.25
C PRO A 125 -5.39 0.11 -0.50
N PHE A 126 -5.96 0.63 0.59
CA PHE A 126 -5.36 1.68 1.40
C PHE A 126 -5.54 1.40 2.88
N GLY A 127 -4.54 1.74 3.68
CA GLY A 127 -4.60 1.58 5.11
C GLY A 127 -3.39 2.15 5.82
N LEU A 128 -3.63 2.63 7.02
CA LEU A 128 -2.62 3.25 7.87
C LEU A 128 -3.00 3.00 9.32
N LYS A 129 -2.01 2.76 10.18
CA LYS A 129 -2.17 2.84 11.62
C LYS A 129 -0.89 3.39 12.25
N THR A 130 -1.01 4.48 12.98
CA THR A 130 0.03 5.04 13.84
C THR A 130 -0.55 5.35 15.21
N GLU A 131 0.15 4.95 16.28
CA GLU A 131 -0.30 5.14 17.66
C GLU A 131 0.87 5.44 18.61
N TYR A 132 0.98 6.70 19.03
CA TYR A 132 2.02 7.15 19.97
C TYR A 132 1.57 7.04 21.43
N GLU A 133 2.53 7.00 22.35
CA GLU A 133 2.25 7.15 23.79
C GLU A 133 1.51 8.48 24.09
N PRO A 134 0.41 8.50 24.87
CA PRO A 134 -0.46 9.69 25.00
C PRO A 134 0.19 10.97 25.54
N GLU A 135 1.32 10.87 26.24
CA GLU A 135 2.04 11.97 26.89
C GLU A 135 3.31 12.38 26.12
N TRP A 136 3.50 11.90 24.90
CA TRP A 136 4.66 12.23 24.08
C TRP A 136 4.71 13.71 23.67
N ILE A 137 5.87 14.17 23.23
CA ILE A 137 6.10 15.59 22.89
C ILE A 137 5.27 16.10 21.70
N GLY A 138 4.79 15.21 20.82
CA GLY A 138 3.94 15.55 19.68
C GLY A 138 2.43 15.39 19.89
N ARG A 139 1.99 15.11 21.13
CA ARG A 139 0.60 14.74 21.46
C ARG A 139 -0.49 15.73 21.03
N TYR A 140 -0.15 17.00 20.84
CA TYR A 140 -1.08 18.01 20.34
C TYR A 140 -1.35 17.92 18.83
N GLN A 141 -0.57 17.11 18.11
CA GLN A 141 -0.62 16.98 16.66
C GLN A 141 -1.12 15.60 16.23
N ALA A 142 -0.68 14.54 16.91
CA ALA A 142 -1.16 13.18 16.67
C ALA A 142 -0.97 12.32 17.92
N ILE A 143 -1.90 11.41 18.18
CA ILE A 143 -1.70 10.27 19.07
C ILE A 143 -2.05 9.01 18.28
N GLU A 144 -3.32 8.85 17.91
CA GLU A 144 -3.80 7.77 17.05
C GLU A 144 -4.16 8.36 15.68
N SER A 145 -3.69 7.74 14.61
CA SER A 145 -4.19 7.97 13.25
C SER A 145 -4.40 6.62 12.58
N GLU A 146 -5.64 6.31 12.26
CA GLU A 146 -6.03 5.03 11.66
C GLU A 146 -6.90 5.30 10.43
N LEU A 147 -6.53 4.68 9.31
CA LEU A 147 -7.30 4.66 8.07
C LEU A 147 -7.55 3.21 7.68
N LYS A 148 -8.80 2.86 7.43
CA LYS A 148 -9.20 1.51 7.00
C LYS A 148 -10.02 1.62 5.72
N THR A 149 -9.70 0.77 4.75
CA THR A 149 -10.53 0.60 3.56
C THR A 149 -10.96 -0.85 3.39
N ILE A 150 -12.18 -1.03 2.86
CA ILE A 150 -12.67 -2.33 2.37
C ILE A 150 -13.19 -2.11 0.96
N ASN A 151 -12.67 -2.86 0.01
CA ASN A 151 -13.03 -2.77 -1.40
C ASN A 151 -13.67 -4.06 -1.89
N LEU A 152 -14.87 -3.95 -2.47
CA LEU A 152 -15.51 -5.00 -3.26
C LEU A 152 -15.30 -4.70 -4.75
N ASN A 153 -14.71 -5.65 -5.48
CA ASN A 153 -14.31 -5.46 -6.87
C ASN A 153 -14.89 -6.53 -7.82
N PRO A 154 -16.17 -6.43 -8.23
CA PRO A 154 -16.67 -7.22 -9.34
C PRO A 154 -15.97 -6.81 -10.64
N SER A 155 -15.51 -7.81 -11.40
CA SER A 155 -14.69 -7.61 -12.59
C SER A 155 -15.12 -8.53 -13.73
N VAL A 156 -14.85 -8.10 -14.95
CA VAL A 156 -15.04 -8.84 -16.20
C VAL A 156 -13.75 -8.80 -17.02
N ALA A 157 -13.45 -9.89 -17.71
CA ALA A 157 -12.37 -9.93 -18.69
C ALA A 157 -12.81 -10.62 -19.97
N TYR A 158 -12.29 -10.13 -21.09
CA TYR A 158 -12.61 -10.61 -22.42
C TYR A 158 -11.33 -10.91 -23.20
N LYS A 159 -11.26 -12.14 -23.74
CA LYS A 159 -10.19 -12.60 -24.62
C LYS A 159 -10.47 -12.09 -26.03
N LEU A 160 -9.77 -11.03 -26.45
CA LEU A 160 -9.93 -10.43 -27.78
C LEU A 160 -9.26 -11.28 -28.86
N SER A 161 -8.17 -11.95 -28.53
CA SER A 161 -7.45 -12.88 -29.39
C SER A 161 -6.67 -13.90 -28.58
N GLU A 162 -5.98 -14.83 -29.24
CA GLU A 162 -5.07 -15.77 -28.58
C GLU A 162 -3.91 -15.10 -27.85
N THR A 163 -3.59 -13.84 -28.18
CA THR A 163 -2.45 -13.11 -27.60
C THR A 163 -2.84 -11.86 -26.84
N PHE A 164 -4.10 -11.43 -26.88
CA PHE A 164 -4.51 -10.17 -26.28
C PHE A 164 -5.84 -10.29 -25.53
N SER A 165 -5.88 -9.76 -24.32
CA SER A 165 -7.08 -9.68 -23.50
C SER A 165 -7.19 -8.32 -22.81
N VAL A 166 -8.43 -7.96 -22.48
CA VAL A 166 -8.77 -6.76 -21.73
C VAL A 166 -9.65 -7.13 -20.56
N GLY A 167 -9.69 -6.29 -19.54
CA GLY A 167 -10.57 -6.43 -18.40
C GLY A 167 -10.93 -5.09 -17.79
N ALA A 168 -12.03 -5.09 -17.07
CA ALA A 168 -12.51 -3.94 -16.32
C ALA A 168 -13.15 -4.43 -15.00
N GLY A 169 -13.08 -3.59 -13.98
CA GLY A 169 -13.71 -3.82 -12.68
C GLY A 169 -14.33 -2.55 -12.13
N LEU A 170 -15.37 -2.71 -11.33
CA LEU A 170 -15.97 -1.66 -10.51
C LEU A 170 -15.42 -1.81 -9.10
N ASN A 171 -15.00 -0.73 -8.46
CA ASN A 171 -14.55 -0.73 -7.06
C ASN A 171 -15.63 -0.06 -6.22
N ILE A 172 -16.14 -0.76 -5.22
CA ILE A 172 -17.09 -0.23 -4.24
C ILE A 172 -16.35 -0.26 -2.91
N GLN A 173 -15.99 0.91 -2.40
CA GLN A 173 -15.11 1.04 -1.25
C GLN A 173 -15.81 1.70 -0.08
N TRP A 174 -15.63 1.12 1.10
CA TRP A 174 -15.90 1.76 2.38
C TRP A 174 -14.58 2.27 2.97
N ILE A 175 -14.60 3.47 3.54
CA ILE A 175 -13.47 4.09 4.23
C ILE A 175 -13.88 4.47 5.65
N GLU A 176 -12.98 4.30 6.62
CA GLU A 176 -13.12 4.85 7.97
C GLU A 176 -11.79 5.48 8.38
N ALA A 177 -11.86 6.69 8.93
CA ALA A 177 -10.72 7.38 9.49
C ALA A 177 -10.96 7.70 10.98
N THR A 178 -9.96 7.46 11.81
CA THR A 178 -9.92 7.86 13.21
C THR A 178 -8.66 8.66 13.47
N LEU A 179 -8.81 9.87 13.99
CA LEU A 179 -7.72 10.76 14.38
C LEU A 179 -7.89 11.16 15.84
N THR A 180 -6.84 11.03 16.65
CA THR A 180 -6.82 11.58 18.01
C THR A 180 -5.64 12.50 18.23
N HIS A 181 -5.83 13.47 19.11
CA HIS A 181 -4.79 14.34 19.64
C HIS A 181 -5.26 14.95 20.96
N ARG A 182 -4.33 15.54 21.70
CA ARG A 182 -4.62 16.30 22.92
C ARG A 182 -4.98 17.73 22.56
N GLN A 183 -6.06 18.27 23.10
CA GLN A 183 -6.46 19.67 22.88
C GLN A 183 -5.79 20.57 23.93
N PRO A 184 -4.82 21.43 23.57
CA PRO A 184 -4.22 22.34 24.55
C PRO A 184 -5.21 23.44 24.94
N LEU A 185 -5.45 23.62 26.25
CA LEU A 185 -6.31 24.68 26.80
C LEU A 185 -5.55 25.91 27.32
N GLY A 186 -4.22 25.83 27.29
CA GLY A 186 -3.30 26.85 27.76
C GLY A 186 -1.86 26.30 27.78
N PRO A 187 -0.86 27.12 28.16
CA PRO A 187 0.51 26.62 28.33
C PRO A 187 0.58 25.58 29.45
N PRO A 188 1.54 24.65 29.45
CA PRO A 188 1.73 23.73 30.57
C PRO A 188 1.80 24.48 31.92
N PRO A 189 1.18 23.98 33.00
CA PRO A 189 0.63 22.62 33.18
C PRO A 189 -0.89 22.50 32.95
N PHE A 190 -1.53 23.38 32.17
CA PHE A 190 -2.98 23.28 31.94
C PHE A 190 -3.37 21.90 31.35
N PRO A 191 -4.49 21.29 31.79
CA PRO A 191 -4.96 20.01 31.26
C PRO A 191 -5.11 20.04 29.74
N ALA A 192 -4.76 18.93 29.11
CA ALA A 192 -5.02 18.72 27.69
C ALA A 192 -5.90 17.47 27.53
N PRO A 193 -7.21 17.62 27.40
CA PRO A 193 -8.10 16.49 27.18
C PRO A 193 -7.87 15.84 25.81
N LEU A 194 -8.18 14.56 25.69
CA LEU A 194 -8.11 13.83 24.42
C LEU A 194 -9.32 14.22 23.56
N LEU A 195 -9.07 14.62 22.33
CA LEU A 195 -10.08 14.82 21.30
C LEU A 195 -9.96 13.70 20.27
N LYS A 196 -11.08 13.04 19.97
CA LYS A 196 -11.19 12.00 18.95
C LYS A 196 -12.11 12.47 17.83
N ILE A 197 -11.61 12.40 16.61
CA ILE A 197 -12.34 12.67 15.38
C ILE A 197 -12.48 11.34 14.65
N LYS A 198 -13.70 10.94 14.32
CA LYS A 198 -13.98 9.71 13.59
C LYS A 198 -15.08 9.95 12.55
N GLY A 199 -14.87 9.46 11.33
CA GLY A 199 -15.86 9.48 10.26
C GLY A 199 -15.66 8.34 9.27
N ASP A 200 -16.68 8.10 8.46
CA ASP A 200 -16.70 7.06 7.44
C ASP A 200 -17.51 7.49 6.22
N ASP A 201 -17.29 6.84 5.08
CA ASP A 201 -18.04 7.06 3.84
C ASP A 201 -17.95 5.85 2.89
N TYR A 202 -18.77 5.84 1.86
CA TYR A 202 -18.71 4.92 0.73
C TYR A 202 -18.40 5.66 -0.57
N GLY A 203 -17.35 5.22 -1.25
CA GLY A 203 -16.92 5.72 -2.55
C GLY A 203 -16.97 4.62 -3.59
N TRP A 204 -16.88 5.01 -4.86
CA TRP A 204 -16.77 4.07 -5.97
C TRP A 204 -15.75 4.56 -7.00
N GLY A 205 -15.13 3.60 -7.68
CA GLY A 205 -14.18 3.85 -8.75
C GLY A 205 -14.16 2.69 -9.72
N TYR A 206 -13.19 2.66 -10.63
CA TYR A 206 -13.05 1.60 -11.61
C TYR A 206 -11.59 1.23 -11.82
N ASN A 207 -11.35 0.03 -12.34
CA ASN A 207 -10.02 -0.39 -12.77
C ASN A 207 -10.10 -1.03 -14.14
N LEU A 208 -9.08 -0.78 -14.95
CA LEU A 208 -8.94 -1.28 -16.32
C LEU A 208 -7.65 -2.06 -16.44
N GLY A 209 -7.64 -3.01 -17.37
CA GLY A 209 -6.50 -3.88 -17.58
C GLY A 209 -6.39 -4.34 -19.03
N ALA A 210 -5.15 -4.45 -19.50
CA ALA A 210 -4.80 -5.08 -20.76
C ALA A 210 -3.64 -6.05 -20.53
N LEU A 211 -3.69 -7.21 -21.19
CA LEU A 211 -2.63 -8.20 -21.14
C LEU A 211 -2.29 -8.66 -22.55
N TRP A 212 -1.00 -8.57 -22.88
CA TRP A 212 -0.47 -8.93 -24.19
C TRP A 212 0.61 -10.01 -24.07
N GLN A 213 0.36 -11.16 -24.68
CA GLN A 213 1.33 -12.22 -24.91
C GLN A 213 2.19 -11.85 -26.14
N ALA A 214 3.23 -11.04 -25.93
CA ALA A 214 4.10 -10.54 -26.98
C ALA A 214 4.89 -11.66 -27.69
N THR A 215 5.31 -12.69 -26.95
CA THR A 215 5.95 -13.90 -27.46
C THR A 215 5.49 -15.10 -26.61
N PRO A 216 5.75 -16.37 -26.98
CA PRO A 216 5.42 -17.50 -26.11
C PRO A 216 6.07 -17.44 -24.71
N ALA A 217 7.19 -16.72 -24.56
CA ALA A 217 7.91 -16.57 -23.31
C ALA A 217 7.64 -15.23 -22.59
N THR A 218 7.12 -14.23 -23.28
CA THR A 218 7.02 -12.85 -22.76
C THR A 218 5.58 -12.35 -22.73
N ARG A 219 5.18 -11.83 -21.58
CA ARG A 219 3.90 -11.13 -21.36
C ARG A 219 4.15 -9.72 -20.86
N ILE A 220 3.33 -8.80 -21.35
CA ILE A 220 3.30 -7.41 -20.93
C ILE A 220 1.88 -7.13 -20.44
N GLY A 221 1.78 -6.52 -19.26
CA GLY A 221 0.52 -6.13 -18.65
C GLY A 221 0.51 -4.64 -18.38
N VAL A 222 -0.62 -4.01 -18.66
CA VAL A 222 -0.90 -2.63 -18.24
C VAL A 222 -2.18 -2.65 -17.43
N SER A 223 -2.19 -1.94 -16.31
CA SER A 223 -3.40 -1.71 -15.53
C SER A 223 -3.50 -0.26 -15.07
N TYR A 224 -4.73 0.17 -14.84
CA TYR A 224 -5.08 1.47 -14.31
C TYR A 224 -6.19 1.31 -13.29
N ARG A 225 -6.16 2.08 -12.21
CA ARG A 225 -7.18 2.15 -11.17
C ARG A 225 -7.46 3.62 -10.92
N SER A 226 -8.73 4.01 -11.03
CA SER A 226 -9.14 5.40 -10.85
C SER A 226 -8.98 5.88 -9.41
N GLU A 227 -8.97 7.20 -9.27
CA GLU A 227 -9.24 7.89 -8.02
C GLU A 227 -10.60 7.47 -7.43
N VAL A 228 -10.76 7.68 -6.13
CA VAL A 228 -12.04 7.58 -5.44
C VAL A 228 -12.17 8.75 -4.46
N ASP A 229 -13.18 9.59 -4.67
CA ASP A 229 -13.51 10.70 -3.80
C ASP A 229 -14.42 10.25 -2.64
N TYR A 230 -14.18 10.83 -1.47
CA TYR A 230 -14.99 10.62 -0.26
C TYR A 230 -15.30 11.94 0.43
N THR A 231 -16.48 11.99 1.04
CA THR A 231 -16.88 13.01 2.02
C THR A 231 -17.26 12.30 3.31
N LEU A 232 -16.27 12.10 4.19
CA LEU A 232 -16.45 11.41 5.46
C LEU A 232 -17.38 12.22 6.34
N GLU A 233 -18.48 11.62 6.77
CA GLU A 233 -19.36 12.17 7.78
C GLU A 233 -19.05 11.52 9.13
N GLY A 234 -18.98 12.34 10.18
CA GLY A 234 -18.48 11.86 11.45
C GLY A 234 -18.74 12.76 12.63
N THR A 235 -18.02 12.49 13.72
CA THR A 235 -18.10 13.26 14.95
C THR A 235 -16.72 13.56 15.53
N SER A 236 -16.64 14.73 16.15
CA SER A 236 -15.61 15.06 17.13
C SER A 236 -16.16 14.74 18.53
N SER A 237 -15.34 14.13 19.37
CA SER A 237 -15.74 13.60 20.67
C SER A 237 -14.63 13.70 21.73
N THR A 238 -15.03 14.02 22.95
CA THR A 238 -14.19 14.11 24.15
C THR A 238 -15.03 13.83 25.40
N SER A 239 -14.43 13.19 26.39
CA SER A 239 -15.07 12.90 27.69
C SER A 239 -14.87 14.00 28.73
N ASP A 240 -14.08 15.03 28.43
CA ASP A 240 -13.76 16.08 29.39
C ASP A 240 -14.80 17.21 29.32
N PRO A 241 -15.43 17.59 30.44
CA PRO A 241 -16.49 18.59 30.46
C PRO A 241 -16.02 19.99 30.05
N VAL A 242 -14.73 20.30 30.17
CA VAL A 242 -14.17 21.62 29.81
C VAL A 242 -14.18 21.85 28.30
N VAL A 243 -13.98 20.79 27.52
CA VAL A 243 -13.97 20.82 26.05
C VAL A 243 -15.21 20.19 25.43
N ASN A 244 -16.26 19.95 26.22
CA ASN A 244 -17.53 19.43 25.74
C ASN A 244 -18.13 20.23 24.56
N PRO A 245 -17.92 21.57 24.40
CA PRO A 245 -18.35 22.28 23.20
C PRO A 245 -17.70 21.81 21.89
N LEU A 246 -16.59 21.06 21.95
CA LEU A 246 -15.96 20.42 20.80
C LEU A 246 -16.60 19.06 20.45
N ASN A 247 -17.67 18.65 21.15
CA ASN A 247 -18.45 17.47 20.79
C ASN A 247 -19.51 17.84 19.75
N GLY A 248 -19.45 17.21 18.57
CA GLY A 248 -20.45 17.45 17.55
C GLY A 248 -20.07 16.93 16.17
N PRO A 249 -20.95 17.15 15.17
CA PRO A 249 -20.75 16.67 13.81
C PRO A 249 -19.55 17.33 13.16
N VAL A 250 -18.85 16.54 12.35
CA VAL A 250 -17.75 17.00 11.47
C VAL A 250 -17.83 16.29 10.13
N THR A 251 -17.25 16.92 9.11
CA THR A 251 -17.01 16.31 7.80
C THR A 251 -15.54 16.43 7.41
N ALA A 252 -15.06 15.52 6.56
CA ALA A 252 -13.74 15.62 5.93
C ALA A 252 -13.77 15.14 4.48
N GLU A 253 -13.20 15.90 3.58
CA GLU A 253 -13.03 15.51 2.17
C GLU A 253 -11.67 14.83 2.02
N VAL A 254 -11.64 13.69 1.32
CA VAL A 254 -10.39 12.98 0.99
C VAL A 254 -10.54 12.26 -0.34
N THR A 255 -9.51 12.37 -1.18
CA THR A 255 -9.41 11.63 -2.44
C THR A 255 -8.33 10.56 -2.29
N LEU A 256 -8.69 9.30 -2.56
CA LEU A 256 -7.72 8.22 -2.70
C LEU A 256 -7.18 8.25 -4.13
N PRO A 257 -5.85 8.26 -4.33
CA PRO A 257 -5.24 8.53 -5.62
C PRO A 257 -5.51 7.43 -6.64
N ASP A 258 -5.46 7.81 -7.91
CA ASP A 258 -5.37 6.86 -9.01
C ASP A 258 -3.98 6.20 -9.08
N SER A 259 -3.89 5.12 -9.86
CA SER A 259 -2.63 4.42 -10.09
C SER A 259 -2.59 3.70 -11.43
N ALA A 260 -1.38 3.55 -11.97
CA ALA A 260 -1.13 2.81 -13.20
C ALA A 260 0.11 1.93 -13.07
N SER A 261 0.07 0.73 -13.65
CA SER A 261 1.21 -0.20 -13.62
C SER A 261 1.55 -0.70 -15.02
N LEU A 262 2.84 -0.77 -15.33
CA LEU A 262 3.39 -1.46 -16.48
C LEU A 262 4.27 -2.62 -15.99
N SER A 263 3.82 -3.84 -16.26
CA SER A 263 4.48 -5.06 -15.84
C SER A 263 5.02 -5.87 -17.01
N LEU A 264 6.14 -6.56 -16.76
CA LEU A 264 6.74 -7.57 -17.63
C LEU A 264 6.84 -8.90 -16.89
N PHE A 265 6.50 -9.98 -17.58
CA PHE A 265 6.78 -11.35 -17.17
C PHE A 265 7.52 -12.06 -18.32
N HIS A 266 8.65 -12.69 -18.02
CA HIS A 266 9.47 -13.38 -19.00
C HIS A 266 9.97 -14.73 -18.50
N THR A 267 9.57 -15.82 -19.17
CA THR A 267 10.10 -17.16 -18.91
C THR A 267 11.46 -17.31 -19.59
N LEU A 268 12.52 -17.21 -18.81
CA LEU A 268 13.90 -17.34 -19.28
C LEU A 268 14.27 -18.80 -19.60
N SER A 269 13.74 -19.74 -18.81
CA SER A 269 13.95 -21.18 -18.97
C SER A 269 12.84 -21.96 -18.26
N PRO A 270 12.72 -23.29 -18.43
CA PRO A 270 11.74 -24.09 -17.68
C PRO A 270 11.85 -23.99 -16.15
N GLN A 271 12.99 -23.52 -15.64
CA GLN A 271 13.23 -23.36 -14.21
C GLN A 271 13.16 -21.91 -13.73
N TRP A 272 13.10 -20.91 -14.64
CA TRP A 272 13.27 -19.51 -14.27
C TRP A 272 12.30 -18.60 -15.00
N ASP A 273 11.53 -17.86 -14.20
CA ASP A 273 10.77 -16.70 -14.63
C ASP A 273 11.40 -15.42 -14.06
N LEU A 274 11.42 -14.36 -14.87
CA LEU A 274 11.84 -13.01 -14.51
C LEU A 274 10.65 -12.07 -14.58
N LEU A 275 10.55 -11.17 -13.61
CA LEU A 275 9.46 -10.23 -13.46
C LEU A 275 10.01 -8.82 -13.25
N ALA A 276 9.35 -7.84 -13.86
CA ALA A 276 9.65 -6.43 -13.65
C ALA A 276 8.35 -5.63 -13.63
N ASP A 277 8.32 -4.55 -12.86
CA ASP A 277 7.18 -3.63 -12.83
C ASP A 277 7.63 -2.20 -12.59
N VAL A 278 6.93 -1.26 -13.23
CA VAL A 278 6.94 0.16 -12.90
C VAL A 278 5.51 0.58 -12.63
N SER A 279 5.25 1.14 -11.46
CA SER A 279 3.93 1.62 -11.05
C SER A 279 3.99 3.10 -10.70
N TRP A 280 2.97 3.85 -11.08
CA TRP A 280 2.76 5.25 -10.75
C TRP A 280 1.53 5.39 -9.84
N THR A 281 1.58 6.34 -8.91
CA THR A 281 0.45 6.70 -8.04
C THR A 281 0.32 8.22 -8.00
N GLY A 282 -0.88 8.73 -8.32
CA GLY A 282 -1.23 10.15 -8.41
C GLY A 282 -1.42 10.82 -7.05
N TRP A 283 -0.42 10.72 -6.17
CA TRP A 283 -0.50 11.28 -4.82
C TRP A 283 -0.67 12.80 -4.77
N SER A 284 -0.51 13.52 -5.88
CA SER A 284 -0.87 14.94 -5.96
C SER A 284 -2.32 15.24 -5.60
N ASP A 285 -3.21 14.23 -5.62
CA ASP A 285 -4.61 14.36 -5.20
C ASP A 285 -4.74 14.59 -3.68
N PHE A 286 -3.72 14.25 -2.89
CA PHE A 286 -3.70 14.44 -1.43
C PHE A 286 -2.95 15.74 -1.05
N ASP A 287 -3.55 16.88 -1.39
CA ASP A 287 -2.97 18.22 -1.14
C ASP A 287 -3.30 18.76 0.25
N ASP A 288 -4.54 18.60 0.71
CA ASP A 288 -4.97 18.98 2.04
C ASP A 288 -5.95 17.98 2.66
N LEU A 289 -6.00 17.97 3.99
CA LEU A 289 -6.97 17.23 4.78
C LEU A 289 -7.83 18.22 5.58
N PRO A 290 -8.92 18.74 4.98
CA PRO A 290 -9.83 19.65 5.63
C PRO A 290 -10.82 18.89 6.53
N ILE A 291 -10.90 19.28 7.79
CA ILE A 291 -11.95 18.89 8.73
C ILE A 291 -12.83 20.12 8.96
N ARG A 292 -14.14 19.96 8.84
CA ARG A 292 -15.13 21.03 8.94
C ARG A 292 -16.23 20.69 9.93
N GLY A 293 -16.81 21.69 10.59
CA GLY A 293 -18.02 21.55 11.41
C GLY A 293 -17.83 22.02 12.84
N THR A 294 -18.00 21.12 13.81
CA THR A 294 -17.86 21.46 15.24
C THR A 294 -16.41 21.78 15.61
N VAL A 295 -15.46 21.08 14.98
CA VAL A 295 -14.05 21.45 14.97
C VAL A 295 -13.65 21.73 13.53
N ASP A 296 -12.96 22.85 13.33
CA ASP A 296 -12.42 23.24 12.03
C ASP A 296 -10.89 23.16 12.09
N SER A 297 -10.31 22.35 11.20
CA SER A 297 -8.86 22.29 11.02
C SER A 297 -8.54 21.92 9.58
N THR A 298 -7.38 22.35 9.07
CA THR A 298 -6.87 21.89 7.77
C THR A 298 -5.42 21.50 7.97
N THR A 299 -5.08 20.29 7.58
CA THR A 299 -3.68 19.86 7.49
C THR A 299 -3.25 20.02 6.03
N ILE A 300 -2.16 20.76 5.79
CA ILE A 300 -1.57 20.87 4.45
C ILE A 300 -0.64 19.68 4.26
N GLU A 301 -0.96 18.83 3.31
CA GLU A 301 -0.23 17.59 3.02
C GLU A 301 0.73 17.81 1.85
N ASN A 302 0.28 18.45 0.75
CA ASN A 302 1.09 18.80 -0.42
C ASN A 302 1.94 17.61 -0.91
N TRP A 303 1.28 16.47 -1.12
CA TRP A 303 1.92 15.26 -1.62
C TRP A 303 2.21 15.39 -3.12
N SER A 304 3.18 14.62 -3.61
CA SER A 304 3.61 14.58 -5.00
C SER A 304 3.48 13.17 -5.54
N ASP A 305 3.23 13.06 -6.85
CA ASP A 305 3.22 11.77 -7.53
C ASP A 305 4.46 10.94 -7.25
N SER A 306 4.26 9.63 -7.18
CA SER A 306 5.32 8.67 -6.89
C SER A 306 5.41 7.58 -7.92
N LEU A 307 6.63 7.07 -8.12
CA LEU A 307 6.89 5.84 -8.86
C LEU A 307 7.36 4.71 -7.94
N ARG A 308 7.08 3.48 -8.36
CA ARG A 308 7.58 2.26 -7.75
C ARG A 308 8.22 1.41 -8.81
N TYR A 309 9.40 0.89 -8.54
CA TYR A 309 10.15 0.00 -9.42
C TYR A 309 10.39 -1.33 -8.72
N SER A 310 10.15 -2.45 -9.40
CA SER A 310 10.44 -3.75 -8.82
C SER A 310 10.99 -4.75 -9.83
N LEU A 311 11.86 -5.63 -9.33
CA LEU A 311 12.48 -6.72 -10.06
C LEU A 311 12.36 -7.99 -9.22
N GLY A 312 11.93 -9.08 -9.85
CA GLY A 312 11.74 -10.34 -9.17
C GLY A 312 12.09 -11.53 -10.05
N ALA A 313 12.36 -12.65 -9.41
CA ALA A 313 12.59 -13.93 -10.07
C ALA A 313 11.83 -15.04 -9.35
N THR A 314 11.37 -16.02 -10.13
CA THR A 314 10.82 -17.27 -9.61
C THR A 314 11.67 -18.43 -10.11
N TRP A 315 12.16 -19.24 -9.18
CA TRP A 315 12.88 -20.48 -9.47
C TRP A 315 11.98 -21.68 -9.22
N HIS A 316 11.68 -22.44 -10.27
CA HIS A 316 10.92 -23.69 -10.17
C HIS A 316 11.87 -24.85 -9.83
N ALA A 317 12.05 -25.09 -8.53
CA ALA A 317 12.92 -26.15 -8.03
C ALA A 317 12.46 -27.54 -8.48
N ASN A 318 11.14 -27.78 -8.49
CA ASN A 318 10.51 -28.99 -9.02
C ASN A 318 8.99 -28.78 -9.23
N GLU A 319 8.25 -29.85 -9.55
CA GLU A 319 6.80 -29.79 -9.77
C GLU A 319 5.97 -29.36 -8.55
N LYS A 320 6.53 -29.44 -7.32
CA LYS A 320 5.86 -29.06 -6.09
C LYS A 320 6.32 -27.71 -5.55
N TRP A 321 7.59 -27.36 -5.73
CA TRP A 321 8.21 -26.22 -5.09
C TRP A 321 8.65 -25.18 -6.11
N SER A 322 8.23 -23.94 -5.88
CA SER A 322 8.80 -22.75 -6.51
C SER A 322 9.27 -21.79 -5.42
N LEU A 323 10.44 -21.20 -5.60
CA LEU A 323 10.99 -20.19 -4.70
C LEU A 323 11.00 -18.84 -5.41
N ARG A 324 10.77 -17.77 -4.67
CA ARG A 324 10.66 -16.41 -5.19
C ARG A 324 11.63 -15.51 -4.43
N GLY A 325 12.18 -14.55 -5.14
CA GLY A 325 12.94 -13.46 -4.54
C GLY A 325 12.75 -12.19 -5.37
N GLY A 326 12.79 -11.03 -4.71
CA GLY A 326 12.66 -9.76 -5.40
C GLY A 326 13.12 -8.58 -4.57
N ILE A 327 13.33 -7.48 -5.27
CA ILE A 327 13.63 -6.17 -4.71
C ILE A 327 12.67 -5.15 -5.30
N ALA A 328 12.35 -4.13 -4.51
CA ALA A 328 11.59 -2.99 -4.99
C ALA A 328 12.10 -1.70 -4.37
N TYR A 329 11.83 -0.60 -5.04
CA TYR A 329 12.04 0.75 -4.55
C TYR A 329 10.73 1.51 -4.78
N ASP A 330 10.10 1.98 -3.71
CA ASP A 330 8.93 2.86 -3.79
C ASP A 330 9.38 4.32 -3.80
N GLU A 331 8.53 5.27 -4.22
CA GLU A 331 8.83 6.69 -4.16
C GLU A 331 7.92 7.56 -3.29
N ALA A 332 8.43 8.66 -2.67
CA ALA A 332 7.88 9.28 -1.44
C ALA A 332 7.01 10.40 -1.88
N PRO A 333 5.71 10.33 -1.60
CA PRO A 333 4.86 11.40 -1.99
C PRO A 333 5.06 12.62 -1.10
N VAL A 334 5.58 12.44 0.13
CA VAL A 334 5.70 13.53 1.10
C VAL A 334 7.15 13.93 1.37
N SER A 335 7.40 15.24 1.33
CA SER A 335 8.67 15.83 1.73
C SER A 335 8.71 16.13 3.24
N ASP A 336 9.91 16.26 3.80
CA ASP A 336 10.11 16.55 5.24
C ASP A 336 9.40 17.80 5.74
N ARG A 337 9.15 18.77 4.84
CA ARG A 337 8.47 20.03 5.15
C ARG A 337 6.97 19.85 5.44
N TYR A 338 6.32 18.90 4.77
CA TYR A 338 4.88 18.69 4.88
C TYR A 338 4.54 17.40 5.62
N ARG A 339 5.52 16.52 5.83
CA ARG A 339 5.36 15.29 6.60
C ARG A 339 4.78 15.58 7.98
N THR A 340 3.82 14.75 8.36
CA THR A 340 3.15 14.84 9.65
C THR A 340 3.48 13.62 10.50
N PRO A 341 3.40 13.71 11.84
CA PRO A 341 3.54 12.53 12.69
C PRO A 341 2.40 11.52 12.49
N ARG A 342 1.30 11.89 11.82
CA ARG A 342 0.21 10.94 11.48
C ARG A 342 0.68 9.91 10.46
N ILE A 343 1.46 10.36 9.48
CA ILE A 343 2.00 9.58 8.37
C ILE A 343 3.52 9.83 8.30
N PRO A 344 4.32 9.16 9.17
CA PRO A 344 5.78 9.30 9.17
C PRO A 344 6.39 8.50 8.02
N ASP A 345 5.98 8.83 6.79
CA ASP A 345 6.32 8.07 5.60
C ASP A 345 7.69 8.47 5.05
N GLY A 346 8.47 7.47 4.65
CA GLY A 346 9.87 7.61 4.31
C GLY A 346 10.33 6.49 3.39
N ALA A 347 11.48 6.69 2.76
CA ALA A 347 11.75 6.00 1.52
C ALA A 347 11.86 4.48 1.62
N ARG A 348 11.24 3.65 0.78
CA ARG A 348 11.20 2.20 1.02
C ARG A 348 11.98 1.39 -0.01
N THR A 349 13.00 0.69 0.45
CA THR A 349 13.64 -0.40 -0.31
C THR A 349 13.17 -1.74 0.23
N TRP A 350 12.56 -2.55 -0.63
CA TRP A 350 12.07 -3.87 -0.28
C TRP A 350 13.12 -4.92 -0.59
N VAL A 351 13.30 -5.87 0.32
CA VAL A 351 13.93 -7.15 0.05
C VAL A 351 12.95 -8.23 0.45
N ALA A 352 12.55 -9.04 -0.53
CA ALA A 352 11.53 -10.05 -0.33
C ALA A 352 11.95 -11.43 -0.80
N LEU A 353 11.42 -12.43 -0.11
CA LEU A 353 11.63 -13.85 -0.36
C LEU A 353 10.34 -14.60 -0.08
N GLY A 354 10.09 -15.66 -0.84
CA GLY A 354 8.91 -16.46 -0.63
C GLY A 354 8.93 -17.75 -1.42
N GLY A 355 7.81 -18.45 -1.40
CA GLY A 355 7.69 -19.70 -2.11
C GLY A 355 6.26 -20.14 -2.30
N GLN A 356 6.10 -21.12 -3.18
CA GLN A 356 4.87 -21.83 -3.42
C GLN A 356 5.10 -23.33 -3.20
N TYR A 357 4.19 -23.94 -2.46
CA TYR A 357 4.06 -25.39 -2.34
C TYR A 357 2.76 -25.85 -2.98
N ARG A 358 2.87 -26.63 -4.06
CA ARG A 358 1.74 -27.26 -4.74
C ARG A 358 1.31 -28.51 -3.98
N VAL A 359 0.23 -28.37 -3.20
CA VAL A 359 -0.38 -29.46 -2.42
C VAL A 359 -0.97 -30.52 -3.35
N SER A 360 -1.60 -30.10 -4.45
CA SER A 360 -2.16 -30.97 -5.48
C SER A 360 -2.20 -30.27 -6.84
N LYS A 361 -2.68 -30.95 -7.89
CA LYS A 361 -2.94 -30.29 -9.19
C LYS A 361 -3.98 -29.16 -9.12
N ARG A 362 -4.77 -29.11 -8.05
CA ARG A 362 -5.86 -28.15 -7.83
C ARG A 362 -5.58 -27.17 -6.71
N SER A 363 -4.54 -27.34 -5.92
CA SER A 363 -4.31 -26.51 -4.73
C SER A 363 -2.85 -26.18 -4.51
N ALA A 364 -2.62 -24.95 -4.07
CA ALA A 364 -1.30 -24.42 -3.75
C ALA A 364 -1.36 -23.55 -2.49
N LEU A 365 -0.24 -23.54 -1.76
CA LEU A 365 0.03 -22.64 -0.66
C LEU A 365 1.16 -21.72 -1.09
N ASP A 366 0.95 -20.42 -0.99
CA ASP A 366 1.98 -19.40 -1.18
C ASP A 366 2.29 -18.76 0.16
N PHE A 367 3.57 -18.45 0.38
CA PHE A 367 4.03 -17.74 1.57
C PHE A 367 5.15 -16.78 1.18
N GLY A 368 5.26 -15.68 1.91
CA GLY A 368 6.24 -14.64 1.64
C GLY A 368 6.63 -13.89 2.90
N TYR A 369 7.87 -13.39 2.89
CA TYR A 369 8.38 -12.43 3.83
C TYR A 369 9.04 -11.29 3.07
N ALA A 370 8.82 -10.06 3.52
CA ALA A 370 9.56 -8.91 3.05
C ALA A 370 10.02 -8.06 4.24
N HIS A 371 11.23 -7.53 4.12
CA HIS A 371 11.72 -6.46 4.96
C HIS A 371 11.82 -5.19 4.11
N LEU A 372 11.22 -4.11 4.57
CA LEU A 372 11.28 -2.80 3.96
C LEU A 372 12.21 -1.95 4.80
N PHE A 373 13.35 -1.61 4.21
CA PHE A 373 14.24 -0.59 4.76
C PHE A 373 13.64 0.76 4.45
N VAL A 374 13.31 1.53 5.49
CA VAL A 374 12.74 2.86 5.37
C VAL A 374 13.86 3.87 5.62
N ASN A 375 14.11 4.80 4.68
CA ASN A 375 15.04 5.89 4.96
C ASN A 375 14.43 6.79 6.03
N ASP A 376 15.23 7.12 7.04
CA ASP A 376 14.88 7.93 8.21
C ASP A 376 14.09 9.19 7.81
N PRO A 377 12.74 9.19 7.95
CA PRO A 377 11.95 10.33 7.55
C PRO A 377 12.10 11.47 8.58
N GLY A 378 12.55 12.63 8.13
CA GLY A 378 12.63 13.85 8.94
C GLY A 378 11.27 14.53 9.19
N LEU A 379 11.12 15.23 10.31
CA LEU A 379 10.06 16.21 10.53
C LEU A 379 10.69 17.58 10.67
N GLN A 380 10.16 18.58 9.95
CA GLN A 380 10.59 19.97 10.07
C GLN A 380 9.48 20.82 10.70
N PRO A 381 9.83 21.84 11.51
CA PRO A 381 8.86 22.66 12.22
C PRO A 381 8.21 23.73 11.30
N SER A 382 7.63 23.29 10.18
CA SER A 382 6.91 24.12 9.21
C SER A 382 5.40 23.92 9.31
N THR A 383 4.94 22.67 9.16
CA THR A 383 3.54 22.25 9.34
C THR A 383 3.34 21.54 10.69
N THR A 384 4.43 21.24 11.38
CA THR A 384 4.45 20.61 12.71
C THR A 384 5.22 21.45 13.73
N THR A 385 5.04 21.17 15.02
CA THR A 385 5.91 21.70 16.09
C THR A 385 7.12 20.82 16.38
N LEU A 386 7.25 19.68 15.69
CA LEU A 386 8.32 18.72 15.89
C LEU A 386 9.49 19.00 14.95
N ASP A 387 10.70 18.76 15.45
CA ASP A 387 11.94 18.79 14.70
C ASP A 387 12.76 17.55 15.09
N GLY A 388 13.00 16.65 14.13
CA GLY A 388 13.62 15.36 14.39
C GLY A 388 13.49 14.39 13.22
N GLU A 389 13.72 13.11 13.49
CA GLU A 389 13.67 12.03 12.51
C GLU A 389 13.01 10.78 13.10
N TYR A 390 12.61 9.85 12.25
CA TYR A 390 12.14 8.53 12.66
C TYR A 390 13.14 7.44 12.28
N ASP A 391 13.34 6.47 13.18
CA ASP A 391 13.87 5.15 12.83
C ASP A 391 12.68 4.28 12.40
N SER A 392 12.61 3.97 11.10
CA SER A 392 11.47 3.28 10.49
C SER A 392 11.90 1.99 9.78
N ALA A 393 11.05 0.97 9.87
CA ALA A 393 11.19 -0.28 9.14
C ALA A 393 9.82 -0.95 8.99
N VAL A 394 9.66 -1.86 8.05
CA VAL A 394 8.44 -2.70 7.99
C VAL A 394 8.80 -4.15 7.74
N ASP A 395 8.26 -5.04 8.57
CA ASP A 395 8.27 -6.47 8.34
C ASP A 395 6.89 -6.95 7.89
N ILE A 396 6.85 -7.74 6.83
CA ILE A 396 5.61 -8.28 6.29
C ILE A 396 5.71 -9.79 6.18
N VAL A 397 4.74 -10.51 6.72
CA VAL A 397 4.58 -11.95 6.57
C VAL A 397 3.24 -12.23 5.91
N SER A 398 3.23 -13.05 4.87
CA SER A 398 2.01 -13.36 4.13
C SER A 398 1.83 -14.85 3.90
N ALA A 399 0.57 -15.28 3.88
CA ALA A 399 0.18 -16.62 3.49
C ALA A 399 -1.08 -16.58 2.62
N GLN A 400 -1.14 -17.48 1.64
CA GLN A 400 -2.25 -17.58 0.70
C GLN A 400 -2.56 -19.04 0.39
N PHE A 401 -3.83 -19.33 0.22
CA PHE A 401 -4.32 -20.59 -0.30
C PHE A 401 -5.05 -20.36 -1.63
N THR A 402 -4.71 -21.17 -2.62
CA THR A 402 -5.33 -21.16 -3.95
C THR A 402 -5.98 -22.50 -4.22
N LEU A 403 -7.23 -22.51 -4.70
CA LEU A 403 -8.01 -23.71 -5.03
C LEU A 403 -8.70 -23.59 -6.40
N ASN A 404 -8.45 -24.56 -7.28
CA ASN A 404 -9.12 -24.74 -8.57
C ASN A 404 -10.19 -25.84 -8.43
N PHE A 405 -11.40 -25.65 -8.98
CA PHE A 405 -12.50 -26.61 -8.79
C PHE A 405 -13.45 -26.79 -9.97
#